data_AF-A0AAV7TCI8-F1
#
_entry.id   AF-A0AAV7TCI8-F1
#
_cell.length_a   1.000
_cell.length_b   1.000
_cell.length_c   1.000
_cell.angle_alpha   90.00
_cell.angle_beta   90.00
_cell.angle_gamma   90.00
#
_symmetry.space_group_name_H-M   'P 1'
#
loop_
_entity.id
_entity.type
_entity.pdbx_description
1 polymer ?
#
loop_
_entity_poly.entity_id
_entity_poly.type
_entity_poly.pdbx_seq_one_letter_code
_entity_poly.pdbx_strand_id
1 'polypeptide(L)'
;MADCVERLLEQYDALSLHFSTASSVEHCYVARMLQEMYHEETNLLYLTFLKPILQDIKVVNKIFQLESGDALHIFRDLYTLYVSKLKRILKPSVFTSNHQEQLLSLDLRSSAIYLFQEDVDLRLAFRKKLE
;
A
#
# COMPACT_ATOMS: atom_id res chain seq x y z
N MET A 1 -6.91 -7.18 6.63
CA MET A 1 -6.79 -6.26 5.48
C MET A 1 -5.59 -6.58 4.59
N ALA A 2 -4.34 -6.64 5.12
CA ALA A 2 -3.17 -7.07 4.33
C ALA A 2 -3.37 -8.44 3.66
N ASP A 3 -3.83 -9.44 4.44
CA ASP A 3 -4.12 -10.79 3.94
C ASP A 3 -5.24 -10.82 2.90
N CYS A 4 -6.18 -9.87 2.98
CA CYS A 4 -7.27 -9.76 2.02
C CYS A 4 -6.72 -9.30 0.67
N VAL A 5 -5.92 -8.23 0.65
CA VAL A 5 -5.29 -7.71 -0.58
C VAL A 5 -4.35 -8.74 -1.19
N GLU A 6 -3.59 -9.47 -0.36
CA GLU A 6 -2.73 -10.55 -0.82
C GLU A 6 -3.51 -11.67 -1.53
N ARG A 7 -4.57 -12.19 -0.89
CA ARG A 7 -5.42 -13.23 -1.48
C ARG A 7 -6.13 -12.76 -2.75
N LEU A 8 -6.62 -11.51 -2.77
CA LEU A 8 -7.25 -10.92 -3.95
C LEU A 8 -6.28 -10.86 -5.14
N LEU A 9 -5.02 -10.47 -4.89
CA LEU A 9 -4.00 -10.43 -5.93
C LEU A 9 -3.56 -11.82 -6.40
N GLU A 10 -3.44 -12.78 -5.48
CA GLU A 10 -3.11 -14.18 -5.80
C GLU A 10 -4.18 -14.86 -6.67
N GLN A 11 -5.44 -14.49 -6.46
CA GLN A 11 -6.58 -15.08 -7.15
C GLN A 11 -7.15 -14.16 -8.24
N TYR A 12 -6.46 -13.08 -8.61
CA TYR A 12 -7.03 -12.01 -9.45
C TYR A 12 -7.57 -12.53 -10.78
N ASP A 13 -6.79 -13.34 -11.50
CA ASP A 13 -7.20 -13.90 -12.80
C ASP A 13 -8.36 -14.90 -12.66
N ALA A 14 -8.32 -15.73 -11.61
CA ALA A 14 -9.37 -16.71 -11.34
C ALA A 14 -10.70 -16.02 -10.98
N LEU A 15 -10.65 -14.96 -10.18
CA LEU A 15 -11.81 -14.15 -9.82
C LEU A 15 -12.35 -13.38 -11.02
N SER A 16 -11.48 -12.80 -11.86
CA SER A 16 -11.87 -12.12 -13.09
C SER A 16 -12.62 -13.08 -14.04
N LEU A 17 -12.09 -14.29 -14.26
CA LEU A 17 -12.73 -15.32 -15.07
C LEU A 17 -14.07 -15.79 -14.47
N HIS A 18 -14.09 -16.02 -13.15
CA HIS A 18 -15.29 -16.45 -12.45
C HIS A 18 -16.42 -15.44 -12.60
N PHE A 19 -16.16 -14.15 -12.34
CA PHE A 19 -17.18 -13.11 -12.42
C PHE A 19 -17.60 -12.81 -13.86
N SER A 20 -16.71 -12.95 -14.86
CA SER A 20 -17.07 -12.89 -16.29
C SER A 20 -18.04 -14.02 -16.70
N THR A 21 -17.84 -15.21 -16.13
CA THR A 21 -18.72 -16.36 -16.40
C THR A 21 -20.07 -16.21 -15.68
N ALA A 22 -20.05 -15.84 -14.39
CA ALA A 22 -21.27 -15.67 -13.60
C ALA A 22 -22.13 -14.50 -14.10
N SER A 23 -21.53 -13.40 -14.57
CA SER A 23 -22.28 -12.27 -15.12
C SER A 23 -23.02 -12.63 -16.41
N SER A 24 -22.40 -13.47 -17.26
CA SER A 24 -22.95 -13.87 -18.56
C SER A 24 -23.98 -15.01 -18.45
N VAL A 25 -23.75 -15.99 -17.58
CA VAL A 25 -24.60 -17.19 -17.45
C VAL A 25 -25.75 -16.97 -16.47
N GLU A 26 -25.48 -16.37 -15.31
CA GLU A 26 -26.45 -16.25 -14.22
C GLU A 26 -27.19 -14.90 -14.23
N HIS A 27 -26.81 -13.99 -15.13
CA HIS A 27 -27.31 -12.61 -15.20
C HIS A 27 -27.26 -11.88 -13.85
N CYS A 28 -26.28 -12.26 -13.00
CA CYS A 28 -26.13 -11.71 -11.66
C CYS A 28 -25.54 -10.29 -11.73
N TYR A 29 -26.31 -9.30 -11.27
CA TYR A 29 -25.88 -7.90 -11.25
C TYR A 29 -24.59 -7.69 -10.44
N VAL A 30 -24.47 -8.36 -9.30
CA VAL A 30 -23.26 -8.27 -8.45
C VAL A 30 -22.04 -8.85 -9.17
N ALA A 31 -22.20 -9.99 -9.87
CA ALA A 31 -21.12 -10.57 -10.65
C ALA A 31 -20.69 -9.65 -11.80
N ARG A 32 -21.64 -8.95 -12.45
CA ARG A 32 -21.33 -7.95 -13.48
C ARG A 32 -20.55 -6.77 -12.91
N MET A 33 -20.97 -6.21 -11.78
CA MET A 33 -20.25 -5.11 -11.14
C MET A 33 -18.83 -5.53 -10.74
N LEU A 34 -18.66 -6.72 -10.17
CA LEU A 34 -17.34 -7.25 -9.82
C LEU A 34 -16.49 -7.50 -11.07
N GLN A 35 -17.05 -8.08 -12.13
CA GLN A 35 -16.37 -8.23 -13.41
C GLN A 35 -15.84 -6.89 -13.91
N GLU A 36 -16.68 -5.84 -13.92
CA GLU A 36 -16.29 -4.49 -14.34
C GLU A 36 -15.11 -3.96 -13.49
N MET A 37 -15.14 -4.17 -12.16
CA MET A 37 -14.04 -3.79 -11.26
C MET A 37 -12.73 -4.56 -11.53
N TYR A 38 -12.79 -5.86 -11.85
CA TYR A 38 -11.62 -6.69 -12.17
C TYR A 38 -11.07 -6.45 -13.59
N HIS A 39 -11.85 -5.86 -14.50
CA HIS A 39 -11.39 -5.48 -15.83
C HIS A 39 -10.72 -4.09 -15.83
N GLU A 40 -10.95 -3.28 -14.81
CA GLU A 40 -10.30 -1.98 -14.67
C GLU A 40 -8.88 -2.15 -14.11
N GLU A 41 -7.87 -2.01 -14.99
CA GLU A 41 -6.44 -2.16 -14.66
C GLU A 41 -6.00 -1.24 -13.51
N THR A 42 -6.61 -0.06 -13.38
CA THR A 42 -6.35 0.88 -12.28
C THR A 42 -6.57 0.22 -10.91
N ASN A 43 -7.58 -0.65 -10.77
CA ASN A 43 -7.85 -1.34 -9.52
C ASN A 43 -6.77 -2.37 -9.19
N LEU A 44 -6.28 -3.10 -10.19
CA LEU A 44 -5.14 -4.01 -10.02
C LEU A 44 -3.88 -3.25 -9.59
N LEU A 45 -3.63 -2.09 -10.22
CA LEU A 45 -2.51 -1.21 -9.88
C LEU A 45 -2.59 -0.72 -8.44
N TYR A 46 -3.76 -0.25 -7.98
CA TYR A 46 -3.95 0.18 -6.60
C TYR A 46 -3.71 -0.96 -5.60
N LEU A 47 -4.24 -2.15 -5.85
CA LEU A 47 -4.01 -3.31 -4.98
C LEU A 47 -2.52 -3.70 -4.94
N THR A 48 -1.85 -3.68 -6.09
CA THR A 48 -0.42 -3.99 -6.22
C THR A 48 0.44 -2.97 -5.45
N PHE A 49 0.11 -1.69 -5.54
CA PHE A 49 0.75 -0.62 -4.76
C PHE A 49 0.52 -0.79 -3.26
N LEU A 50 -0.71 -1.12 -2.86
CA LEU A 50 -1.13 -1.17 -1.48
C LEU A 50 -0.59 -2.41 -0.73
N LYS A 51 -0.47 -3.56 -1.41
CA LYS A 51 0.03 -4.83 -0.82
C LYS A 51 1.28 -4.64 0.05
N PRO A 52 2.42 -4.12 -0.46
CA PRO A 52 3.62 -3.95 0.36
C PRO A 52 3.43 -2.97 1.52
N ILE A 53 2.58 -1.94 1.37
CA ILE A 53 2.34 -0.98 2.44
C ILE A 53 1.64 -1.66 3.61
N LEU A 54 0.60 -2.44 3.31
CA LEU A 54 -0.16 -3.20 4.31
C LEU A 54 0.66 -4.33 4.94
N GLN A 55 1.56 -4.96 4.20
CA GLN A 55 2.47 -5.97 4.74
C GLN A 55 3.41 -5.36 5.80
N ASP A 56 4.04 -4.23 5.50
CA ASP A 56 4.91 -3.53 6.47
C ASP A 56 4.11 -3.15 7.75
N ILE A 57 2.89 -2.61 7.58
CA ILE A 57 2.01 -2.25 8.71
C ILE A 57 1.61 -3.48 9.53
N LYS A 58 1.27 -4.60 8.86
CA LYS A 58 0.89 -5.85 9.52
C LYS A 58 2.02 -6.39 10.38
N VAL A 59 3.27 -6.33 9.91
CA VAL A 59 4.44 -6.77 10.68
C VAL A 59 4.57 -5.97 11.97
N VAL A 60 4.59 -4.64 11.89
CA VAL A 60 4.71 -3.78 13.07
C VAL A 60 3.51 -3.98 14.01
N ASN A 61 2.29 -4.06 13.47
CA ASN A 61 1.10 -4.30 14.29
C ASN A 61 1.16 -5.63 15.08
N LYS A 62 1.73 -6.69 14.49
CA LYS A 62 1.93 -7.96 15.22
C LYS A 62 2.90 -7.79 16.39
N ILE A 63 3.96 -6.99 16.23
CA ILE A 63 4.93 -6.73 17.30
C ILE A 63 4.25 -6.00 18.46
N PHE A 64 3.37 -5.02 18.17
CA PHE A 64 2.55 -4.34 19.18
C PHE A 64 1.58 -5.26 19.93
N GLN A 65 1.19 -6.39 19.34
CA GLN A 65 0.25 -7.35 19.94
C GLN A 65 0.96 -8.40 20.81
N LEU A 66 2.29 -8.40 20.89
CA LEU A 66 3.03 -9.32 21.75
C LEU A 66 2.90 -8.92 23.22
N GLU A 67 2.58 -9.89 24.09
CA GLU A 67 2.42 -9.67 25.53
C GLU A 67 3.73 -9.27 26.24
N SER A 68 4.89 -9.59 25.64
CA SER A 68 6.22 -9.38 26.22
C SER A 68 7.09 -8.38 25.43
N GLY A 69 6.48 -7.40 24.77
CA GLY A 69 7.19 -6.47 23.89
C GLY A 69 8.07 -5.44 24.63
N ASP A 70 9.32 -5.27 24.18
CA ASP A 70 10.17 -4.15 24.59
C ASP A 70 9.66 -2.85 23.95
N ALA A 71 9.20 -1.92 24.78
CA ALA A 71 8.65 -0.64 24.36
C ALA A 71 9.63 0.19 23.49
N LEU A 72 10.93 0.12 23.77
CA LEU A 72 11.94 0.84 22.98
C LEU A 72 12.11 0.22 21.59
N HIS A 73 12.07 -1.10 21.51
CA HIS A 73 12.11 -1.81 20.22
C HIS A 73 10.88 -1.51 19.38
N ILE A 74 9.69 -1.58 19.99
CA ILE A 74 8.42 -1.24 19.34
C ILE A 74 8.43 0.18 18.78
N PHE A 75 8.92 1.15 19.56
CA PHE A 75 9.05 2.53 19.09
C PHE A 75 9.98 2.65 17.88
N ARG A 76 11.13 1.96 17.89
CA ARG A 76 12.08 1.96 16.77
C ARG A 76 11.45 1.36 15.50
N ASP A 77 10.66 0.31 15.62
CA ASP A 77 9.99 -0.31 14.47
C ASP A 77 8.90 0.60 13.90
N LEU A 78 8.12 1.26 14.77
CA LEU A 78 7.13 2.25 14.34
C LEU A 78 7.78 3.45 13.64
N TYR A 79 8.89 3.96 14.19
CA TYR A 79 9.64 5.05 13.59
C TYR A 79 10.22 4.65 12.22
N THR A 80 10.80 3.46 12.13
CA THR A 80 11.29 2.89 10.87
C THR A 80 10.18 2.80 9.84
N LEU A 81 9.01 2.28 10.23
CA LEU A 81 7.83 2.22 9.37
C LEU A 81 7.45 3.60 8.86
N TYR A 82 7.29 4.58 9.77
CA TYR A 82 6.93 5.96 9.44
C TYR A 82 7.91 6.58 8.43
N VAL A 83 9.21 6.58 8.73
CA VAL A 83 10.25 7.14 7.86
C VAL A 83 10.29 6.42 6.51
N SER A 84 10.11 5.10 6.48
CA SER A 84 10.08 4.34 5.23
C SER A 84 8.92 4.71 4.31
N LYS A 85 7.79 5.19 4.86
CA LYS A 85 6.66 5.70 4.06
C LYS A 85 6.93 7.10 3.58
N LEU A 86 7.44 7.98 4.45
CA LEU A 86 7.81 9.33 4.07
C LEU A 86 8.84 9.36 2.94
N LYS A 87 9.87 8.50 2.99
CA LYS A 87 10.92 8.43 1.97
C LYS A 87 10.42 8.13 0.56
N ARG A 88 9.21 7.61 0.41
CA ARG A 88 8.62 7.33 -0.92
C ARG A 88 8.01 8.56 -1.56
N ILE A 89 7.61 9.55 -0.76
CA ILE A 89 6.80 10.69 -1.20
C ILE A 89 7.43 12.05 -0.89
N LEU A 90 8.38 12.13 0.03
CA LEU A 90 9.04 13.38 0.42
C LEU A 90 10.40 13.52 -0.26
N LYS A 91 10.78 14.78 -0.52
CA LYS A 91 12.09 15.13 -1.09
C LYS A 91 13.23 14.66 -0.17
N PRO A 92 14.38 14.20 -0.71
CA PRO A 92 15.55 13.84 0.08
C PRO A 92 16.02 14.97 1.02
N SER A 93 15.87 16.23 0.60
CA SER A 93 16.23 17.41 1.38
C SER A 93 15.49 17.51 2.71
N VAL A 94 14.29 16.92 2.82
CA VAL A 94 13.54 16.88 4.08
C VAL A 94 14.29 16.03 5.11
N PHE A 95 14.91 14.93 4.70
CA PHE A 95 15.61 14.02 5.61
C PHE A 95 17.02 14.49 5.96
N THR A 96 17.67 15.26 5.08
CA THR A 96 18.99 15.84 5.36
C THR A 96 18.91 17.04 6.29
N SER A 97 17.81 17.80 6.20
CA SER A 97 17.64 19.06 6.93
C SER A 97 16.90 18.92 8.26
N ASN A 98 16.31 17.75 8.56
CA ASN A 98 15.52 17.53 9.77
C ASN A 98 16.04 16.34 10.57
N HIS A 99 16.13 16.51 11.89
CA HIS A 99 16.40 15.44 12.83
C HIS A 99 15.13 14.65 13.17
N GLN A 100 15.27 13.54 13.90
CA GLN A 100 14.18 12.61 14.22
C GLN A 100 12.94 13.29 14.81
N GLU A 101 13.10 14.19 15.78
CA GLU A 101 11.99 14.91 16.43
C GLU A 101 11.27 15.84 15.44
N GLN A 102 12.02 16.54 14.60
CA GLN A 102 11.48 17.45 13.59
C GLN A 102 10.71 16.70 12.50
N LEU A 103 11.18 15.50 12.14
CA LEU A 103 10.48 14.62 11.21
C LEU A 103 9.10 14.21 11.76
N LEU A 104 8.98 13.96 13.06
CA LEU A 104 7.70 13.62 13.71
C LEU A 104 6.75 14.81 13.80
N SER A 105 7.27 16.03 13.81
CA SER A 105 6.49 17.27 13.85
C SER A 105 6.33 17.95 12.47
N LEU A 106 6.62 17.26 11.36
CA LEU A 106 6.49 17.81 10.02
C LEU A 106 5.05 18.21 9.71
N ASP A 107 4.87 19.41 9.12
CA ASP A 107 3.58 19.78 8.53
C ASP A 107 3.41 19.11 7.16
N LEU A 108 2.78 17.93 7.16
CA LEU A 108 2.46 17.16 5.97
C LEU A 108 1.44 17.84 5.04
N ARG A 109 0.87 18.99 5.41
CA ARG A 109 -0.04 19.75 4.53
C ARG A 109 0.71 20.68 3.57
N SER A 110 2.00 20.93 3.82
CA SER A 110 2.83 21.73 2.94
C SER A 110 3.14 20.96 1.66
N SER A 111 2.70 21.45 0.49
CA SER A 111 2.99 20.78 -0.78
C SER A 111 4.48 20.84 -1.16
N ALA A 112 5.24 21.78 -0.61
CA ALA A 112 6.62 22.04 -0.99
C ALA A 112 7.60 20.90 -0.63
N ILE A 113 7.25 20.05 0.35
CA ILE A 113 8.11 18.97 0.86
C ILE A 113 8.00 17.68 0.04
N TYR A 114 6.98 17.55 -0.80
CA TYR A 114 6.71 16.33 -1.58
C TYR A 114 7.51 16.27 -2.87
N LEU A 115 7.81 15.05 -3.33
CA LEU A 115 8.34 14.74 -4.65
C LEU A 115 7.33 15.09 -5.75
N PHE A 116 7.82 15.32 -6.96
CA PHE A 116 6.96 15.31 -8.14
C PHE A 116 6.44 13.89 -8.39
N GLN A 117 5.28 13.77 -9.04
CA GLN A 117 4.62 12.48 -9.25
C GLN A 117 5.51 11.46 -9.97
N GLU A 118 6.32 11.92 -10.92
CA GLU A 118 7.31 11.12 -11.66
C GLU A 118 8.45 10.56 -10.81
N ASP A 119 8.78 11.24 -9.71
CA ASP A 119 9.89 10.88 -8.81
C ASP A 119 9.44 10.00 -7.64
N VAL A 120 8.13 9.82 -7.44
CA VAL A 120 7.58 9.01 -6.34
C VAL A 120 8.01 7.56 -6.51
N ASP A 121 8.52 6.95 -5.43
CA ASP A 121 8.84 5.53 -5.42
C ASP A 121 7.57 4.68 -5.26
N LEU A 122 6.98 4.31 -6.39
CA LEU A 122 5.84 3.40 -6.47
C LEU A 122 6.23 1.92 -6.37
N ARG A 123 7.53 1.61 -6.22
CA ARG A 123 8.15 0.27 -6.26
C ARG A 123 8.10 -0.42 -7.62
N LEU A 124 9.05 -1.33 -7.85
CA LEU A 124 9.23 -2.06 -9.11
C LEU A 124 7.99 -2.85 -9.54
N ALA A 125 7.29 -3.48 -8.59
CA ALA A 125 6.09 -4.28 -8.89
C ALA A 125 4.95 -3.44 -9.49
N PHE A 126 4.81 -2.19 -9.03
CA PHE A 126 3.85 -1.25 -9.61
C PHE A 126 4.30 -0.81 -11.00
N ARG A 127 5.58 -0.43 -11.16
CA ARG A 127 6.12 0.00 -12.47
C ARG A 127 5.95 -1.08 -13.55
N LYS A 128 6.25 -2.35 -13.21
CA LYS A 128 6.05 -3.50 -14.11
C LYS A 128 4.60 -3.77 -14.53
N LYS A 129 3.63 -3.21 -13.80
CA LYS A 129 2.20 -3.33 -14.12
C LYS A 129 1.66 -2.07 -14.81
N LEU A 130 2.45 -1.00 -14.85
CA LEU A 130 2.13 0.27 -15.50
C LEU A 130 2.59 0.29 -16.97
N GLU A 131 3.64 -0.50 -17.28
CA GLU A 131 4.15 -0.79 -18.63
C GLU A 131 3.38 -1.94 -19.29
#